data_AF-A0A8B8CGL4-F1
#
_entry.id   AF-A0A8B8CGL4-F1
#
_cell.length_a   1.000
_cell.length_b   1.000
_cell.length_c   1.000
_cell.angle_alpha   90.00
_cell.angle_beta   90.00
_cell.angle_gamma   90.00
#
_symmetry.space_group_name_H-M   'P 1'
#
loop_
_entity.id
_entity.type
_entity.pdbx_description
1 polymer ?
#
loop_
_entity_poly.entity_id
_entity_poly.type
_entity_poly.pdbx_seq_one_letter_code
_entity_poly.pdbx_strand_id
1 'polypeptide(L)'
;MSTAGLQKSTGGVAYDYILKPAADAAPKISSPPKEKPLTHDEIIEKLQKAEERRQSLEAQKLEFVAKEKQKMQEAMLKSQKEEEEKAKAAQDKLRRSMEITKENRELQIQSLQEKLREHLSKVQEVCRNSENMSKELEERLIQKYEAYEENRKNQLQSVVTRLQDHAKHIEEVCKASETMSKASEEKIIQKMENALKNREEHFKALQERLKDHERKIEEVRKNKMTMSGCSLEGSVSC
;
A
#
# COMPACT_ATOMS: atom_id res chain seq x y z
N MET A 1 -22.16 20.03 -155.22
CA MET A 1 -21.04 20.33 -154.30
C MET A 1 -20.83 21.83 -154.30
N SER A 2 -20.76 22.45 -153.13
CA SER A 2 -20.58 23.91 -152.97
C SER A 2 -19.62 24.18 -151.81
N THR A 3 -18.71 25.13 -151.99
CA THR A 3 -17.86 25.68 -150.93
C THR A 3 -18.49 26.97 -150.41
N ALA A 4 -18.67 27.06 -149.09
CA ALA A 4 -19.21 28.25 -148.43
C ALA A 4 -18.29 28.67 -147.27
N GLY A 5 -18.27 29.97 -146.93
CA GLY A 5 -17.52 30.46 -145.77
C GLY A 5 -15.99 30.40 -145.90
N LEU A 6 -15.43 30.93 -146.99
CA LEU A 6 -13.98 31.02 -147.19
C LEU A 6 -13.36 32.07 -146.25
N GLN A 7 -12.71 31.64 -145.17
CA GLN A 7 -11.93 32.51 -144.30
C GLN A 7 -10.44 32.35 -144.59
N LYS A 8 -9.80 33.42 -145.05
CA LYS A 8 -8.35 33.46 -145.31
C LYS A 8 -7.65 34.18 -144.16
N SER A 9 -6.63 33.54 -143.61
CA SER A 9 -5.66 34.18 -142.73
C SER A 9 -4.26 34.00 -143.30
N THR A 10 -3.29 34.73 -142.77
CA THR A 10 -1.90 34.77 -143.27
C THR A 10 -1.24 33.38 -143.31
N GLY A 11 -1.73 32.43 -142.51
CA GLY A 11 -1.21 31.06 -142.43
C GLY A 11 -2.00 29.99 -143.18
N GLY A 12 -3.09 30.34 -143.86
CA GLY A 12 -3.88 29.35 -144.61
C GLY A 12 -5.32 29.77 -144.88
N VAL A 13 -6.06 28.90 -145.55
CA VAL A 13 -7.44 29.16 -145.95
C VAL A 13 -8.34 28.04 -145.43
N ALA A 14 -9.31 28.41 -144.60
CA ALA A 14 -10.38 27.52 -144.17
C ALA A 14 -11.62 27.75 -145.04
N TYR A 15 -12.24 26.67 -145.50
CA TYR A 15 -13.55 26.72 -146.12
C TYR A 15 -14.34 25.48 -145.74
N ASP A 16 -15.64 25.66 -145.63
CA ASP A 16 -16.54 24.55 -145.41
C ASP A 16 -16.86 23.90 -146.76
N TYR A 17 -16.58 22.60 -146.84
CA TYR A 17 -16.81 21.80 -148.03
C TYR A 17 -18.09 20.97 -147.86
N ILE A 18 -19.15 21.36 -148.56
CA ILE A 18 -20.48 20.73 -148.43
C ILE A 18 -20.72 19.81 -149.64
N LEU A 19 -20.58 18.50 -149.40
CA LEU A 19 -20.78 17.44 -150.40
C LEU A 19 -22.26 17.26 -150.78
N LYS A 20 -23.17 17.33 -149.80
CA LYS A 20 -24.64 17.36 -149.96
C LYS A 20 -25.22 18.38 -148.96
N PRO A 21 -26.15 19.27 -149.36
CA PRO A 21 -26.82 20.15 -148.42
C PRO A 21 -27.64 19.31 -147.43
N ALA A 22 -27.68 19.71 -146.15
CA ALA A 22 -28.43 19.01 -145.13
C ALA A 22 -29.92 19.00 -145.50
N ALA A 23 -30.51 17.81 -145.65
CA ALA A 23 -31.91 17.64 -146.06
C ALA A 23 -32.91 17.90 -144.91
N ASP A 24 -32.44 17.94 -143.66
CA ASP A 24 -33.25 18.18 -142.47
C ASP A 24 -32.59 19.17 -141.51
N ALA A 25 -33.42 20.00 -140.87
CA ALA A 25 -33.01 20.96 -139.85
C ALA A 25 -32.45 20.24 -138.61
N ALA A 26 -31.34 20.76 -138.07
CA ALA A 26 -30.65 20.19 -136.91
C ALA A 26 -31.62 19.93 -135.73
N PRO A 27 -31.50 18.79 -135.02
CA PRO A 27 -32.38 18.46 -133.91
C PRO A 27 -32.26 19.52 -132.81
N LYS A 28 -33.37 20.18 -132.48
CA LYS A 28 -33.46 21.10 -131.35
C LYS A 28 -33.35 20.30 -130.05
N ILE A 29 -32.17 20.27 -129.46
CA ILE A 29 -32.00 19.82 -128.07
C ILE A 29 -32.73 20.85 -127.21
N SER A 30 -33.86 20.44 -126.60
CA SER A 30 -34.54 21.22 -125.57
C SER A 30 -33.57 21.38 -124.41
N SER A 31 -32.90 22.52 -124.32
CA SER A 31 -32.07 22.85 -123.17
C SER A 31 -32.95 22.85 -121.90
N PRO A 32 -32.44 22.34 -120.77
CA PRO A 32 -33.10 22.53 -119.48
C PRO A 32 -33.41 24.03 -119.27
N PRO A 33 -34.51 24.39 -118.56
CA PRO A 33 -34.80 25.78 -118.25
C PRO A 33 -33.53 26.45 -117.69
N LYS A 34 -33.17 27.63 -118.21
CA LYS A 34 -32.05 28.40 -117.65
C LYS A 34 -32.36 28.64 -116.18
N GLU A 35 -31.72 27.88 -115.30
CA GLU A 35 -31.75 28.17 -113.87
C GLU A 35 -31.27 29.60 -113.67
N LYS A 36 -31.88 30.33 -112.73
CA LYS A 36 -31.48 31.70 -112.42
C LYS A 36 -29.96 31.71 -112.15
N PRO A 37 -29.22 32.72 -112.65
CA PRO A 37 -27.81 32.82 -112.33
C PRO A 37 -27.68 32.94 -110.81
N LEU A 38 -26.92 32.02 -110.21
CA LEU A 38 -26.61 32.01 -108.78
C LEU A 38 -26.12 33.41 -108.35
N THR A 39 -26.86 34.04 -107.43
CA THR A 39 -26.54 35.35 -106.89
C THR A 39 -25.34 35.24 -105.94
N HIS A 40 -24.58 36.33 -105.82
CA HIS A 40 -23.38 36.38 -104.97
C HIS A 40 -23.68 35.97 -103.52
N ASP A 41 -24.82 36.41 -102.97
CA ASP A 41 -25.26 36.09 -101.61
C ASP A 41 -25.58 34.60 -101.42
N GLU A 42 -26.21 33.95 -102.42
CA GLU A 42 -26.50 32.51 -102.40
C GLU A 42 -25.21 31.65 -102.44
N ILE A 43 -24.17 32.15 -103.11
CA ILE A 43 -22.84 31.52 -103.13
C ILE A 43 -22.19 31.63 -101.75
N ILE A 44 -22.26 32.81 -101.11
CA ILE A 44 -21.72 33.03 -99.77
C ILE A 44 -22.45 32.15 -98.74
N GLU A 45 -23.77 32.10 -98.78
CA GLU A 45 -24.57 31.28 -97.86
C GLU A 45 -24.21 29.78 -97.99
N LYS A 46 -24.04 29.27 -99.22
CA LYS A 46 -23.61 27.89 -99.44
C LYS A 46 -22.21 27.61 -98.88
N LEU A 47 -21.28 28.57 -98.99
CA LEU A 47 -19.94 28.45 -98.41
C LEU A 47 -19.97 28.50 -96.88
N GLN A 48 -20.76 29.42 -96.30
CA GLN A 48 -20.97 29.50 -94.85
C GLN A 48 -21.58 28.22 -94.29
N LYS A 49 -22.59 27.65 -94.94
CA LYS A 49 -23.19 26.38 -94.52
C LYS A 49 -22.24 25.19 -94.63
N ALA A 50 -21.31 25.21 -95.59
CA ALA A 50 -20.26 24.20 -95.71
C ALA A 50 -19.19 24.37 -94.59
N GLU A 51 -18.86 25.61 -94.25
CA GLU A 51 -18.00 25.99 -93.13
C GLU A 51 -18.59 25.53 -91.78
N GLU A 52 -19.85 25.87 -91.50
CA GLU A 52 -20.56 25.45 -90.29
C GLU A 52 -20.62 23.93 -90.16
N ARG A 53 -20.87 23.21 -91.27
CA ARG A 53 -20.84 21.74 -91.26
C ARG A 53 -19.45 21.20 -90.93
N ARG A 54 -18.39 21.82 -91.47
CA ARG A 54 -17.00 21.44 -91.15
C ARG A 54 -16.72 21.67 -89.67
N GLN A 55 -17.07 22.84 -89.14
CA GLN A 55 -16.87 23.20 -87.73
C GLN A 55 -17.69 22.30 -86.80
N SER A 56 -18.94 21.96 -87.15
CA SER A 56 -19.78 21.03 -86.38
C SER A 56 -19.17 19.63 -86.30
N LEU A 57 -18.66 19.10 -87.42
CA LEU A 57 -17.99 17.79 -87.45
C LEU A 57 -16.68 17.81 -86.66
N GLU A 58 -15.93 18.91 -86.73
CA GLU A 58 -14.71 19.08 -85.95
C GLU A 58 -15.00 19.18 -84.44
N ALA A 59 -16.01 19.95 -84.05
CA ALA A 59 -16.47 20.05 -82.67
C ALA A 59 -16.92 18.68 -82.13
N GLN A 60 -17.69 17.90 -82.90
CA GLN A 60 -18.11 16.55 -82.50
C GLN A 60 -16.92 15.61 -82.32
N LYS A 61 -15.91 15.69 -83.20
CA LYS A 61 -14.66 14.91 -83.05
C LYS A 61 -13.90 15.31 -81.80
N LEU A 62 -13.77 16.61 -81.52
CA LEU A 62 -13.10 17.12 -80.32
C LEU A 62 -13.85 16.70 -79.05
N GLU A 63 -15.18 16.77 -79.03
CA GLU A 63 -16.00 16.31 -77.91
C GLU A 63 -15.83 14.81 -77.66
N PHE A 64 -15.83 13.99 -78.73
CA PHE A 64 -15.56 12.56 -78.61
C PHE A 64 -14.19 12.28 -78.00
N VAL A 65 -13.13 12.93 -78.51
CA VAL A 65 -11.77 12.79 -77.97
C VAL A 65 -11.69 13.26 -76.51
N ALA A 66 -12.35 14.36 -76.16
CA ALA A 66 -12.41 14.85 -74.78
C ALA A 66 -13.10 13.85 -73.85
N LYS A 67 -14.22 13.25 -74.28
CA LYS A 67 -14.95 12.24 -73.52
C LYS A 67 -14.13 10.97 -73.31
N GLU A 68 -13.42 10.49 -74.33
CA GLU A 68 -12.54 9.32 -74.20
C GLU A 68 -11.35 9.60 -73.28
N LYS A 69 -10.77 10.81 -73.35
CA LYS A 69 -9.73 11.26 -72.42
C LYS A 69 -10.24 11.32 -70.98
N GLN A 70 -11.44 11.84 -70.76
CA GLN A 70 -12.05 11.89 -69.44
C GLN A 70 -12.26 10.49 -68.86
N LYS A 71 -12.83 9.56 -69.64
CA LYS A 71 -13.00 8.16 -69.20
C LYS A 71 -11.67 7.51 -68.82
N MET A 72 -10.61 7.76 -69.60
CA MET A 72 -9.27 7.25 -69.30
C MET A 72 -8.73 7.81 -67.98
N GLN A 73 -8.93 9.10 -67.73
CA GLN A 73 -8.55 9.74 -66.46
C GLN A 73 -9.35 9.19 -65.27
N GLU A 74 -10.67 9.03 -65.42
CA GLU A 74 -11.53 8.44 -64.39
C GLU A 74 -11.15 6.99 -64.08
N ALA A 75 -10.82 6.19 -65.10
CA ALA A 75 -10.34 4.83 -64.92
C ALA A 75 -9.01 4.78 -64.16
N MET A 76 -8.06 5.67 -64.50
CA MET A 76 -6.79 5.77 -63.78
C MET A 76 -6.98 6.19 -62.31
N LEU A 77 -7.79 7.22 -62.06
CA LEU A 77 -8.11 7.67 -60.70
C LEU A 77 -8.81 6.59 -59.89
N LYS A 78 -9.72 5.82 -60.51
CA LYS A 78 -10.38 4.70 -59.86
C LYS A 78 -9.39 3.59 -59.51
N SER A 79 -8.48 3.24 -60.43
CA SER A 79 -7.43 2.26 -60.16
C SER A 79 -6.54 2.68 -58.99
N GLN A 80 -6.12 3.95 -58.96
CA GLN A 80 -5.31 4.50 -57.88
C GLN A 80 -6.05 4.46 -56.53
N LYS A 81 -7.32 4.85 -56.50
CA LYS A 81 -8.15 4.77 -55.28
C LYS A 81 -8.29 3.34 -54.76
N GLU A 82 -8.54 2.38 -55.65
CA GLU A 82 -8.64 0.97 -55.25
C GLU A 82 -7.30 0.42 -54.73
N GLU A 83 -6.17 0.84 -55.31
CA GLU A 83 -4.83 0.49 -54.82
C GLU A 83 -4.57 1.09 -53.43
N GLU A 84 -4.90 2.37 -53.22
CA GLU A 84 -4.78 3.04 -51.92
C GLU A 84 -5.67 2.41 -50.85
N GLU A 85 -6.93 2.09 -51.18
CA GLU A 85 -7.86 1.40 -50.26
C GLU A 85 -7.34 0.01 -49.87
N LYS A 86 -6.81 -0.76 -50.84
CA LYS A 86 -6.21 -2.07 -50.58
C LYS A 86 -4.97 -1.95 -49.70
N ALA A 87 -4.09 -0.98 -49.99
CA ALA A 87 -2.89 -0.72 -49.19
C ALA A 87 -3.26 -0.35 -47.73
N LYS A 88 -4.24 0.54 -47.56
CA LYS A 88 -4.75 0.94 -46.24
C LYS A 88 -5.39 -0.22 -45.49
N ALA A 89 -6.22 -1.02 -46.15
CA ALA A 89 -6.85 -2.20 -45.54
C ALA A 89 -5.81 -3.24 -45.09
N ALA A 90 -4.77 -3.46 -45.90
CA ALA A 90 -3.66 -4.36 -45.55
C ALA A 90 -2.87 -3.84 -44.33
N GLN A 91 -2.56 -2.54 -44.31
CA GLN A 91 -1.88 -1.91 -43.18
C GLN A 91 -2.71 -1.99 -41.89
N ASP A 92 -4.00 -1.67 -41.96
CA ASP A 92 -4.91 -1.74 -40.82
C ASP A 92 -5.07 -3.18 -40.30
N LYS A 93 -5.13 -4.17 -41.20
CA LYS A 93 -5.17 -5.59 -40.81
C LYS A 93 -3.90 -6.01 -40.08
N LEU A 94 -2.73 -5.63 -40.60
CA LEU A 94 -1.45 -5.91 -39.94
C LEU A 94 -1.38 -5.25 -38.57
N ARG A 95 -1.75 -3.96 -38.47
CA ARG A 95 -1.76 -3.23 -37.20
C ARG A 95 -2.64 -3.93 -36.15
N ARG A 96 -3.89 -4.25 -36.49
CA ARG A 96 -4.79 -4.98 -35.58
C ARG A 96 -4.23 -6.33 -35.17
N SER A 97 -3.64 -7.09 -36.10
CA SER A 97 -3.03 -8.39 -35.78
C SER A 97 -1.87 -8.25 -34.80
N MET A 98 -1.04 -7.21 -34.94
CA MET A 98 0.07 -6.92 -34.04
C MET A 98 -0.43 -6.49 -32.65
N GLU A 99 -1.46 -5.64 -32.60
CA GLU A 99 -2.11 -5.19 -31.36
C GLU A 99 -2.70 -6.38 -30.58
N ILE A 100 -3.49 -7.24 -31.24
CA ILE A 100 -4.06 -8.43 -30.62
C ILE A 100 -2.96 -9.37 -30.10
N THR A 101 -1.90 -9.57 -30.87
CA THR A 101 -0.77 -10.44 -30.46
C THR A 101 -0.06 -9.87 -29.24
N LYS A 102 0.13 -8.54 -29.20
CA LYS A 102 0.72 -7.83 -28.07
C LYS A 102 -0.16 -7.95 -26.82
N GLU A 103 -1.46 -7.66 -26.94
CA GLU A 103 -2.42 -7.75 -25.84
C GLU A 103 -2.51 -9.18 -25.28
N ASN A 104 -2.59 -10.20 -26.14
CA ASN A 104 -2.60 -11.60 -25.72
C ASN A 104 -1.33 -11.97 -24.95
N ARG A 105 -0.16 -11.50 -25.41
CA ARG A 105 1.11 -11.73 -24.71
C ARG A 105 1.14 -11.02 -23.36
N GLU A 106 0.64 -9.79 -23.29
CA GLU A 106 0.56 -9.01 -22.05
C GLU A 106 -0.40 -9.66 -21.04
N LEU A 107 -1.58 -10.12 -21.47
CA LEU A 107 -2.54 -10.85 -20.64
C LEU A 107 -1.93 -12.15 -20.08
N GLN A 108 -1.20 -12.90 -20.91
CA GLN A 108 -0.53 -14.12 -20.45
C GLN A 108 0.53 -13.80 -19.39
N ILE A 109 1.34 -12.75 -19.59
CA ILE A 109 2.34 -12.32 -18.61
C ILE A 109 1.66 -11.86 -17.31
N GLN A 110 0.59 -11.06 -17.40
CA GLN A 110 -0.15 -10.59 -16.24
C GLN A 110 -0.74 -11.75 -15.43
N SER A 111 -1.35 -12.73 -16.08
CA SER A 111 -1.87 -13.93 -15.41
C SER A 111 -0.77 -14.73 -14.69
N LEU A 112 0.41 -14.86 -15.30
CA LEU A 112 1.55 -15.52 -14.66
C LEU A 112 2.06 -14.72 -13.45
N GLN A 113 2.15 -13.39 -13.56
CA GLN A 113 2.55 -12.52 -12.46
C GLN A 113 1.56 -12.56 -11.30
N GLU A 114 0.27 -12.61 -11.58
CA GLU A 114 -0.78 -12.73 -10.56
C GLU A 114 -0.69 -14.06 -9.82
N LYS A 115 -0.58 -15.18 -10.53
CA LYS A 115 -0.37 -16.51 -9.93
C LYS A 115 0.88 -16.57 -9.07
N LEU A 116 1.98 -15.95 -9.50
CA LEU A 116 3.20 -15.86 -8.71
C LEU A 116 3.01 -15.02 -7.45
N ARG A 117 2.29 -13.90 -7.54
CA ARG A 117 1.98 -13.04 -6.39
C ARG A 117 1.12 -13.77 -5.36
N GLU A 118 0.08 -14.47 -5.80
CA GLU A 118 -0.77 -15.30 -4.94
C GLU A 118 0.04 -16.40 -4.24
N HIS A 119 0.92 -17.08 -4.99
CA HIS A 119 1.79 -18.11 -4.44
C HIS A 119 2.72 -17.54 -3.36
N LEU A 120 3.36 -16.41 -3.62
CA LEU A 120 4.22 -15.73 -2.64
C LEU A 120 3.45 -15.31 -1.38
N SER A 121 2.24 -14.78 -1.55
CA SER A 121 1.36 -14.42 -0.43
C SER A 121 1.03 -15.65 0.43
N LYS A 122 0.68 -16.77 -0.21
CA LYS A 122 0.37 -18.02 0.49
C LYS A 122 1.57 -18.58 1.24
N VAL A 123 2.76 -18.53 0.64
CA VAL A 123 4.01 -18.95 1.31
C VAL A 123 4.27 -18.07 2.54
N GLN A 124 4.14 -16.75 2.40
CA GLN A 124 4.31 -15.83 3.54
C GLN A 124 3.32 -16.10 4.66
N GLU A 125 2.06 -16.36 4.33
CA GLU A 125 1.03 -16.71 5.31
C GLU A 125 1.38 -18.01 6.05
N VAL A 126 1.81 -19.05 5.33
CA VAL A 126 2.23 -20.33 5.94
C VAL A 126 3.43 -20.14 6.87
N CYS A 127 4.45 -19.36 6.45
CA CYS A 127 5.60 -19.06 7.29
C CYS A 127 5.18 -18.31 8.56
N ARG A 128 4.37 -17.26 8.43
CA ARG A 128 3.88 -16.48 9.56
C ARG A 128 3.04 -17.33 10.52
N ASN A 129 2.19 -18.20 9.99
CA ASN A 129 1.41 -19.11 10.82
C ASN A 129 2.30 -20.09 11.59
N SER A 130 3.31 -20.68 10.92
CA SER A 130 4.28 -21.55 11.59
C SER A 130 5.05 -20.83 12.69
N GLU A 131 5.50 -19.60 12.45
CA GLU A 131 6.19 -18.77 13.44
C GLU A 131 5.29 -18.45 14.63
N ASN A 132 4.03 -18.08 14.39
CA ASN A 132 3.06 -17.82 15.44
C ASN A 132 2.81 -19.07 16.30
N MET A 133 2.60 -20.22 15.67
CA MET A 133 2.43 -21.49 16.40
C MET A 133 3.67 -21.83 17.25
N SER A 134 4.87 -21.57 16.74
CA SER A 134 6.11 -21.76 17.50
C SER A 134 6.16 -20.84 18.73
N LYS A 135 5.85 -19.54 18.55
CA LYS A 135 5.84 -18.56 19.64
C LYS A 135 4.78 -18.90 20.69
N GLU A 136 3.59 -19.29 20.28
CA GLU A 136 2.54 -19.71 21.21
C GLU A 136 2.95 -20.92 22.04
N LEU A 137 3.64 -21.90 21.43
CA LEU A 137 4.14 -23.06 22.16
C LEU A 137 5.24 -22.67 23.15
N GLU A 138 6.15 -21.78 22.75
CA GLU A 138 7.20 -21.24 23.61
C GLU A 138 6.61 -20.49 24.82
N GLU A 139 5.66 -19.59 24.58
CA GLU A 139 4.95 -18.84 25.63
C GLU A 139 4.20 -19.78 26.59
N ARG A 140 3.51 -20.81 26.08
CA ARG A 140 2.84 -21.81 26.93
C ARG A 140 3.83 -22.58 27.79
N LEU A 141 5.01 -22.91 27.26
CA LEU A 141 6.06 -23.58 28.04
C LEU A 141 6.59 -22.66 29.13
N ILE A 142 6.90 -21.40 28.81
CA ILE A 142 7.37 -20.39 29.78
C ILE A 142 6.37 -20.24 30.92
N GLN A 143 5.10 -19.99 30.61
CA GLN A 143 4.03 -19.85 31.62
C GLN A 143 3.92 -21.09 32.51
N LYS A 144 4.08 -22.29 31.94
CA LYS A 144 4.04 -23.53 32.70
C LYS A 144 5.22 -23.65 33.67
N TYR A 145 6.43 -23.27 33.25
CA TYR A 145 7.61 -23.25 34.12
C TYR A 145 7.50 -22.20 35.21
N GLU A 146 7.04 -20.99 34.90
CA GLU A 146 6.79 -19.92 35.87
C GLU A 146 5.78 -20.37 36.93
N ALA A 147 4.68 -21.00 36.52
CA ALA A 147 3.69 -21.54 37.44
C ALA A 147 4.27 -22.64 38.35
N TYR A 148 5.15 -23.51 37.84
CA TYR A 148 5.83 -24.51 38.67
C TYR A 148 6.79 -23.87 39.68
N GLU A 149 7.56 -22.87 39.25
CA GLU A 149 8.47 -22.15 40.13
C GLU A 149 7.73 -21.39 41.22
N GLU A 150 6.65 -20.70 40.88
CA GLU A 150 5.81 -19.97 41.83
C GLU A 150 5.18 -20.93 42.84
N ASN A 151 4.61 -22.05 42.39
CA ASN A 151 4.05 -23.06 43.29
C ASN A 151 5.10 -23.63 44.24
N ARG A 152 6.30 -23.95 43.73
CA ARG A 152 7.41 -24.44 44.56
C ARG A 152 7.86 -23.39 45.57
N LYS A 153 7.98 -22.13 45.15
CA LYS A 153 8.33 -20.99 46.02
C LYS A 153 7.30 -20.82 47.13
N ASN A 154 6.01 -20.85 46.80
CA ASN A 154 4.92 -20.71 47.76
C ASN A 154 4.90 -21.87 48.78
N GLN A 155 5.12 -23.10 48.32
CA GLN A 155 5.23 -24.27 49.21
C GLN A 155 6.42 -24.15 50.17
N LEU A 156 7.60 -23.79 49.65
CA LEU A 156 8.80 -23.57 50.48
C LEU A 156 8.60 -22.44 51.47
N GLN A 157 8.01 -21.32 51.04
CA GLN A 157 7.71 -20.18 51.89
C GLN A 157 6.76 -20.57 53.03
N SER A 158 5.69 -21.33 52.74
CA SER A 158 4.78 -21.84 53.77
C SER A 158 5.49 -22.68 54.83
N VAL A 159 6.41 -23.57 54.42
CA VAL A 159 7.22 -24.37 55.36
C VAL A 159 8.13 -23.47 56.19
N VAL A 160 8.82 -22.52 55.55
CA VAL A 160 9.73 -21.58 56.23
C VAL A 160 8.97 -20.75 57.27
N THR A 161 7.81 -20.20 56.93
CA THR A 161 6.99 -19.43 57.87
C THR A 161 6.57 -20.27 59.07
N ARG A 162 6.09 -21.51 58.86
CA ARG A 162 5.74 -22.40 59.97
C ARG A 162 6.93 -22.71 60.88
N LEU A 163 8.12 -22.90 60.32
CA LEU A 163 9.33 -23.14 61.10
C LEU A 163 9.75 -21.89 61.89
N GLN A 164 9.64 -20.70 61.29
CA GLN A 164 9.91 -19.44 61.98
C GLN A 164 8.94 -19.21 63.13
N ASP A 165 7.65 -19.49 62.95
CA ASP A 165 6.65 -19.35 64.00
C ASP A 165 6.89 -20.34 65.14
N HIS A 166 7.26 -21.59 64.83
CA HIS A 166 7.64 -22.55 65.85
C HIS A 166 8.91 -22.13 66.61
N ALA A 167 9.92 -21.59 65.92
CA ALA A 167 11.12 -21.07 66.56
C ALA A 167 10.82 -19.90 67.51
N LYS A 168 9.96 -18.96 67.11
CA LYS A 168 9.48 -17.87 67.97
C LYS A 168 8.76 -18.40 69.21
N HIS A 169 7.89 -19.38 69.02
CA HIS A 169 7.16 -19.96 70.15
C HIS A 169 8.10 -20.66 71.15
N ILE A 170 9.11 -21.38 70.67
CA ILE A 170 10.14 -21.97 71.54
C ILE A 170 10.86 -20.86 72.32
N GLU A 171 11.24 -19.76 71.66
CA GLU A 171 11.90 -18.64 72.32
C GLU A 171 11.01 -18.00 73.40
N GLU A 172 9.72 -17.82 73.13
CA GLU A 172 8.73 -17.32 74.10
C GLU A 172 8.62 -18.24 75.33
N VAL A 173 8.53 -19.57 75.11
CA VAL A 173 8.45 -20.56 76.19
C VAL A 173 9.73 -20.58 77.02
N CYS A 174 10.91 -20.53 76.38
CA CYS A 174 12.20 -20.45 77.08
C CYS A 174 12.28 -19.19 77.95
N LYS A 175 11.92 -18.02 77.41
CA LYS A 175 11.88 -16.76 78.18
C LYS A 175 10.88 -16.82 79.35
N ALA A 176 9.70 -17.39 79.14
CA ALA A 176 8.72 -17.60 80.20
C ALA A 176 9.25 -18.53 81.31
N SER A 177 9.94 -19.61 80.93
CA SER A 177 10.58 -20.52 81.89
C SER A 177 11.71 -19.84 82.68
N GLU A 178 12.60 -19.11 82.01
CA GLU A 178 13.70 -18.37 82.64
C GLU A 178 13.19 -17.31 83.62
N THR A 179 12.17 -16.54 83.25
CA THR A 179 11.58 -15.54 84.14
C THR A 179 10.93 -16.17 85.37
N MET A 180 10.24 -17.30 85.21
CA MET A 180 9.69 -18.06 86.33
C MET A 180 10.77 -18.65 87.25
N SER A 181 11.89 -19.14 86.71
CA SER A 181 13.04 -19.61 87.50
C SER A 181 13.64 -18.46 88.31
N LYS A 182 13.96 -17.33 87.65
CA LYS A 182 14.52 -16.14 88.30
C LYS A 182 13.61 -15.62 89.41
N ALA A 183 12.30 -15.52 89.16
CA ALA A 183 11.34 -15.10 90.18
C ALA A 183 11.26 -16.07 91.37
N SER A 184 11.47 -17.37 91.14
CA SER A 184 11.48 -18.38 92.19
C SER A 184 12.77 -18.33 93.02
N GLU A 185 13.91 -18.18 92.35
CA GLU A 185 15.23 -17.95 92.97
C GLU A 185 15.21 -16.69 93.83
N GLU A 186 14.68 -15.58 93.31
CA GLU A 186 14.57 -14.31 94.03
C GLU A 186 13.69 -14.44 95.29
N LYS A 187 12.57 -15.16 95.21
CA LYS A 187 11.73 -15.44 96.39
C LYS A 187 12.47 -16.26 97.47
N ILE A 188 13.34 -17.19 97.07
CA ILE A 188 14.16 -17.97 98.02
C ILE A 188 15.20 -17.06 98.67
N ILE A 189 15.90 -16.25 97.89
CA ILE A 189 16.90 -15.29 98.38
C ILE A 189 16.24 -14.30 99.37
N GLN A 190 15.11 -13.69 99.00
CA GLN A 190 14.37 -12.77 99.87
C GLN A 190 13.94 -13.44 101.19
N LYS A 191 13.52 -14.70 101.17
CA LYS A 191 13.19 -15.45 102.40
C LYS A 191 14.42 -15.65 103.29
N MET A 192 15.58 -15.97 102.72
CA MET A 192 16.83 -16.12 103.46
C MET A 192 17.31 -14.79 104.05
N GLU A 193 17.26 -13.71 103.27
CA GLU A 193 17.62 -12.36 103.72
C GLU A 193 16.73 -11.90 104.88
N ASN A 194 15.42 -12.09 104.77
CA ASN A 194 14.48 -11.75 105.84
C ASN A 194 14.75 -12.57 107.11
N ALA A 195 15.05 -13.87 106.98
CA ALA A 195 15.40 -14.71 108.13
C ALA A 195 16.71 -14.25 108.81
N LEU A 196 17.72 -13.87 108.03
CA LEU A 196 18.98 -13.31 108.54
C LEU A 196 18.75 -11.97 109.24
N LYS A 197 17.98 -11.07 108.62
CA LYS A 197 17.63 -9.76 109.18
C LYS A 197 16.88 -9.89 110.52
N ASN A 198 15.86 -10.74 110.57
CA ASN A 198 15.12 -11.01 111.81
C ASN A 198 16.05 -11.56 112.91
N ARG A 199 16.97 -12.45 112.56
CA ARG A 199 17.97 -12.99 113.50
C ARG A 199 18.92 -11.92 114.01
N GLU A 200 19.41 -11.04 113.13
CA GLU A 200 20.23 -9.90 113.52
C GLU A 200 19.49 -8.93 114.45
N GLU A 201 18.22 -8.63 114.15
CA GLU A 201 17.37 -7.79 115.00
C GLU A 201 17.17 -8.42 116.39
N HIS A 202 16.93 -9.73 116.47
CA HIS A 202 16.88 -10.45 117.74
C HIS A 202 18.19 -10.39 118.51
N PHE A 203 19.34 -10.58 117.84
CA PHE A 203 20.65 -10.46 118.48
C PHE A 203 20.94 -9.04 118.96
N LYS A 204 20.62 -8.01 118.16
CA LYS A 204 20.73 -6.60 118.58
C LYS A 204 19.86 -6.30 119.79
N ALA A 205 18.61 -6.76 119.80
CA ALA A 205 17.72 -6.59 120.94
C ALA A 205 18.25 -7.29 122.21
N LEU A 206 18.84 -8.48 122.07
CA LEU A 206 19.53 -9.18 123.17
C LEU A 206 20.74 -8.38 123.67
N GLN A 207 21.59 -7.88 122.77
CA GLN A 207 22.74 -7.05 123.12
C GLN A 207 22.34 -5.75 123.82
N GLU A 208 21.28 -5.06 123.36
CA GLU A 208 20.78 -3.85 124.02
C GLU A 208 20.23 -4.14 125.41
N ARG A 209 19.48 -5.24 125.61
CA ARG A 209 19.07 -5.67 126.97
C ARG A 209 20.26 -5.93 127.88
N LEU A 210 21.32 -6.57 127.36
CA LEU A 210 22.55 -6.80 128.13
C LEU A 210 23.23 -5.47 128.52
N LYS A 211 23.34 -4.52 127.59
CA LYS A 211 23.86 -3.17 127.89
C LYS A 211 22.97 -2.41 128.89
N ASP A 212 21.66 -2.54 128.82
CA ASP A 212 20.73 -1.95 129.80
C ASP A 212 20.95 -2.52 131.19
N HIS A 213 21.14 -3.84 131.30
CA HIS A 213 21.50 -4.49 132.55
C HIS A 213 22.83 -3.97 133.08
N GLU A 214 23.85 -3.82 132.24
CA GLU A 214 25.14 -3.23 132.62
C GLU A 214 24.98 -1.78 133.09
N ARG A 215 24.28 -0.93 132.33
CA ARG A 215 23.97 0.46 132.71
C ARG A 215 23.28 0.54 134.06
N LYS A 216 22.30 -0.34 134.32
CA LYS A 216 21.56 -0.38 135.58
C LYS A 216 22.43 -0.86 136.74
N ILE A 217 23.34 -1.82 136.52
CA ILE A 217 24.34 -2.23 137.52
C ILE A 217 25.27 -1.06 137.85
N GLU A 218 25.74 -0.32 136.84
CA GLU A 218 26.56 0.88 137.02
C GLU A 218 25.83 2.00 137.74
N GLU A 219 24.56 2.23 137.42
CA GLU A 219 23.71 3.19 138.11
C GLU A 219 23.50 2.80 139.58
N VAL A 220 23.25 1.52 139.88
CA VAL A 220 23.18 1.00 141.25
C VAL A 220 24.53 1.15 141.98
N ARG A 221 25.66 0.91 141.31
CA ARG A 221 27.00 1.14 141.87
C ARG A 221 27.24 2.62 142.17
N LYS A 222 26.86 3.51 141.24
CA LYS A 222 26.94 4.96 141.40
C LYS A 222 26.04 5.44 142.54
N ASN A 223 24.79 4.98 142.60
CA ASN A 223 23.84 5.26 143.67
C ASN A 223 24.34 4.74 145.02
N LYS A 224 25.01 3.58 145.05
CA LYS A 224 25.69 3.09 146.25
C LYS A 224 26.84 4.03 146.65
N MET A 225 27.64 4.53 145.71
CA MET A 225 28.69 5.52 146.02
C MET A 225 28.10 6.86 146.53
N THR A 226 27.00 7.36 145.96
CA THR A 226 26.32 8.58 146.44
C THR A 226 25.59 8.38 147.77
N MET A 227 24.97 7.22 148.02
CA MET A 227 24.34 6.88 149.32
C MET A 227 25.38 6.62 150.43
N SER A 228 26.56 6.07 150.08
CA SER A 228 27.71 5.97 151.00
C SER A 228 28.32 7.33 151.33
N GLY A 229 28.01 8.37 150.54
CA GLY A 229 28.41 9.76 150.79
C GLY A 229 27.36 10.58 151.54
N CYS A 230 26.20 10.02 151.90
CA CYS A 230 25.10 10.79 152.47
C CYS A 230 24.31 9.99 153.53
N SER A 231 25.02 9.44 154.53
CA SER A 231 24.47 9.03 155.84
C SER A 231 25.61 8.66 156.77
N LEU A 232 26.19 9.65 157.45
CA LEU A 232 26.69 9.62 158.85
C LEU A 232 27.48 10.90 159.21
N GLU A 233 26.81 12.05 159.14
CA GLU A 233 26.87 13.11 160.16
C GLU A 233 25.41 13.24 160.65
N GLY A 234 25.00 13.18 161.91
CA GLY A 234 25.63 13.00 163.21
C GLY A 234 24.58 13.38 164.27
N SER A 235 24.45 12.60 165.35
CA SER A 235 23.86 12.98 166.66
C SER A 235 24.20 11.87 167.66
N VAL A 236 25.27 11.92 168.50
CA VAL A 236 25.67 12.80 169.63
C VAL A 236 25.45 12.14 171.02
N SER A 237 26.48 12.29 171.88
CA SER A 237 26.53 12.27 173.37
C SER A 237 26.83 10.97 174.12
N CYS A 238 28.10 10.76 174.51
CA CYS A 238 28.64 10.91 175.88
C CYS A 238 30.17 10.77 175.85
#